data_AF-A0A3D5R9V2-F1
#
_entry.id   AF-A0A3D5R9V2-F1
#
_cell.length_a   1.000
_cell.length_b   1.000
_cell.length_c   1.000
_cell.angle_alpha   90.00
_cell.angle_beta   90.00
_cell.angle_gamma   90.00
#
_symmetry.space_group_name_H-M   'P 1'
#
loop_
_entity.id
_entity.type
_entity.pdbx_description
1 polymer ?
#
loop_
_entity_poly.entity_id
_entity_poly.type
_entity_poly.pdbx_seq_one_letter_code
_entity_poly.pdbx_strand_id
1 'polypeptide(L)'
;MNLNWFRVPKDIVFGEGALSYLADLEGKKATLVTGGSSMKRFGFLDEARSQLEKAGMEVSIVDGVEPNPSIETVIRGGKEMQ
;
A
#
# COMPACT_ATOMS: atom_id res chain seq x y z
N MET A 1 -37.73 -8.59 -4.71
CA MET A 1 -36.51 -9.37 -4.45
C MET A 1 -35.56 -8.46 -3.69
N ASN A 2 -35.20 -8.82 -2.46
CA ASN A 2 -34.18 -8.08 -1.72
C ASN A 2 -32.81 -8.58 -2.19
N LEU A 3 -32.01 -7.64 -2.69
CA LEU A 3 -30.68 -7.91 -3.19
C LEU A 3 -29.70 -7.81 -2.02
N ASN A 4 -29.09 -8.93 -1.66
CA ASN A 4 -28.04 -8.98 -0.63
C ASN A 4 -26.69 -9.16 -1.33
N TRP A 5 -25.71 -8.32 -1.01
CA TRP A 5 -24.37 -8.37 -1.61
C TRP A 5 -23.30 -8.56 -0.55
N PHE A 6 -22.30 -9.36 -0.90
CA PHE A 6 -21.06 -9.52 -0.14
C PHE A 6 -19.90 -9.24 -1.10
N ARG A 7 -19.03 -8.29 -0.75
CA ARG A 7 -17.85 -7.93 -1.55
C ARG A 7 -16.60 -8.32 -0.80
N VAL A 8 -15.73 -9.04 -1.48
CA VAL A 8 -14.36 -9.35 -1.04
C VAL A 8 -13.37 -8.77 -2.04
N PRO A 9 -12.13 -8.50 -1.64
CA PRO A 9 -11.06 -8.19 -2.58
C PRO A 9 -10.98 -9.27 -3.65
N LYS A 10 -10.62 -8.86 -4.87
CA LYS A 10 -10.45 -9.78 -6.00
C LYS A 10 -9.38 -10.84 -5.69
N ASP A 11 -8.28 -10.38 -5.11
CA ASP A 11 -7.11 -11.20 -4.80
C ASP A 11 -6.80 -11.10 -3.30
N ILE A 12 -6.60 -12.26 -2.66
CA ILE A 12 -6.17 -12.38 -1.26
C ILE A 12 -4.95 -13.29 -1.25
N VAL A 13 -3.77 -12.71 -1.05
CA VAL A 13 -2.49 -13.43 -1.00
C VAL A 13 -2.11 -13.66 0.45
N PHE A 14 -1.84 -14.91 0.84
CA PHE A 14 -1.59 -15.30 2.24
C PHE A 14 -0.52 -16.40 2.35
N GLY A 15 0.05 -16.53 3.54
CA GLY A 15 1.14 -17.46 3.83
C GLY A 15 2.46 -16.75 4.13
N GLU A 16 3.46 -17.53 4.54
CA GLU A 16 4.82 -17.03 4.73
C GLU A 16 5.39 -16.53 3.40
N GLY A 17 6.04 -15.37 3.41
CA GLY A 17 6.63 -14.78 2.21
C GLY A 17 5.64 -14.13 1.22
N ALA A 18 4.35 -14.01 1.57
CA ALA A 18 3.32 -13.43 0.70
C ALA A 18 3.66 -12.01 0.18
N LEU A 19 4.48 -11.23 0.91
CA LEU A 19 4.91 -9.90 0.49
C LEU A 19 5.75 -9.91 -0.80
N SER A 20 6.39 -11.03 -1.14
CA SER A 20 7.14 -11.19 -2.38
C SER A 20 6.28 -11.08 -3.65
N TYR A 21 4.97 -11.34 -3.55
CA TYR A 21 4.01 -11.19 -4.64
C TYR A 21 3.98 -9.77 -5.23
N LEU A 22 4.39 -8.75 -4.47
CA LEU A 22 4.52 -7.39 -4.98
C LEU A 22 5.48 -7.27 -6.17
N ALA A 23 6.47 -8.17 -6.29
CA ALA A 23 7.40 -8.20 -7.41
C ALA A 23 6.77 -8.70 -8.72
N ASP A 24 5.62 -9.37 -8.64
CA ASP A 24 4.88 -9.91 -9.79
C ASP A 24 3.76 -8.97 -10.26
N LEU A 25 3.57 -7.82 -9.59
CA LEU A 25 2.57 -6.84 -9.97
C LEU A 25 2.98 -6.05 -11.22
N GLU A 26 2.00 -5.69 -12.04
CA GLU A 26 2.23 -4.87 -13.23
C GLU A 26 1.86 -3.41 -12.97
N GLY A 27 2.71 -2.48 -13.39
CA GLY A 27 2.51 -1.05 -13.19
C GLY A 27 3.74 -0.21 -13.51
N LYS A 28 3.59 1.11 -13.43
CA LYS A 28 4.68 2.07 -13.65
C LYS A 28 5.08 2.82 -12.39
N LYS A 29 4.11 3.11 -11.52
CA LYS A 29 4.30 3.84 -10.28
C LYS A 29 3.49 3.18 -9.17
N ALA A 30 4.05 3.16 -7.97
CA ALA A 30 3.37 2.72 -6.76
C ALA A 30 3.60 3.73 -5.64
N THR A 31 2.59 3.93 -4.79
CA THR A 31 2.71 4.76 -3.59
C THR A 31 2.42 3.93 -2.36
N LEU A 32 3.41 3.83 -1.47
CA LEU A 32 3.26 3.19 -0.17
C LEU A 32 2.72 4.20 0.84
N VAL A 33 1.51 3.96 1.34
CA VAL A 33 0.87 4.82 2.33
C VAL A 33 1.01 4.18 3.71
N THR A 34 1.63 4.88 4.65
CA THR A 34 1.91 4.36 5.99
C THR A 34 1.68 5.40 7.08
N GLY A 35 1.33 4.91 8.27
CA GLY A 35 1.23 5.72 9.48
C GLY A 35 2.53 5.82 10.24
N GLY A 36 2.47 5.52 11.54
CA GLY A 36 3.57 5.67 12.50
C GLY A 36 4.86 4.93 12.15
N SER A 37 5.87 5.11 13.01
CA SER A 37 7.25 4.70 12.74
C SER A 37 7.49 3.19 12.69
N SER A 38 6.53 2.36 13.12
CA SER A 38 6.70 0.90 13.20
C SER A 38 7.01 0.25 11.86
N MET A 39 6.30 0.60 10.78
CA MET A 39 6.51 -0.01 9.46
C MET A 39 7.92 0.23 8.92
N LYS A 40 8.48 1.40 9.22
CA LYS A 40 9.87 1.77 8.89
C LYS A 40 10.87 1.12 9.86
N ARG A 41 10.60 1.19 11.17
CA ARG A 41 11.48 0.66 12.22
C ARG A 41 11.73 -0.84 12.09
N PHE A 42 10.73 -1.59 11.67
CA PHE A 42 10.82 -3.05 11.52
C PHE A 42 11.18 -3.49 10.09
N GLY A 43 11.45 -2.56 9.17
CA GLY A 43 11.93 -2.87 7.81
C GLY A 43 10.87 -3.30 6.80
N PHE A 44 9.60 -3.44 7.21
CA PHE A 44 8.52 -3.86 6.30
C PHE A 44 8.29 -2.87 5.14
N LEU A 45 8.44 -1.58 5.41
CA LEU A 45 8.30 -0.54 4.39
C LEU A 45 9.39 -0.64 3.32
N ASP A 46 10.62 -0.89 3.75
CA ASP A 46 11.77 -1.05 2.85
C ASP A 46 11.67 -2.34 2.04
N GLU A 47 11.19 -3.42 2.66
CA GLU A 47 10.92 -4.68 1.96
C GLU A 47 9.85 -4.51 0.88
N ALA A 48 8.70 -3.91 1.21
CA ALA A 48 7.62 -3.68 0.25
C ALA A 48 8.09 -2.79 -0.92
N ARG A 49 8.84 -1.72 -0.62
CA ARG A 49 9.46 -0.85 -1.62
C ARG A 49 10.38 -1.65 -2.54
N SER A 50 11.27 -2.47 -1.98
CA SER A 50 12.22 -3.27 -2.77
C SER A 50 11.52 -4.22 -3.72
N GLN A 51 10.44 -4.88 -3.30
CA GLN A 51 9.69 -5.79 -4.19
C GLN A 51 9.01 -5.04 -5.34
N LEU A 52 8.40 -3.88 -5.07
CA LEU A 52 7.78 -3.04 -6.11
C LEU A 52 8.81 -2.45 -7.08
N GLU A 53 9.98 -2.07 -6.60
CA GLU A 53 11.10 -1.64 -7.46
C GLU A 53 11.61 -2.79 -8.35
N LYS A 54 11.64 -4.04 -7.85
CA LYS A 54 11.94 -5.23 -8.68
C LYS A 54 10.89 -5.47 -9.76
N ALA A 55 9.62 -5.15 -9.49
CA ALA A 55 8.55 -5.14 -10.50
C ALA A 55 8.71 -4.03 -11.56
N GLY A 56 9.73 -3.16 -11.43
CA GLY A 56 10.00 -2.07 -12.37
C GLY A 56 9.19 -0.81 -12.11
N MET A 57 8.60 -0.65 -10.92
CA MET A 57 7.81 0.54 -10.57
C MET A 57 8.66 1.65 -9.94
N GLU A 58 8.32 2.90 -10.23
CA GLU A 58 8.74 4.05 -9.44
C GLU A 58 7.96 4.07 -8.12
N VAL A 59 8.64 4.02 -6.97
CA VAL A 59 7.98 3.93 -5.67
C VAL A 59 8.09 5.25 -4.89
N SER A 60 6.95 5.82 -4.51
CA SER A 60 6.85 6.94 -3.57
C SER A 60 6.27 6.50 -2.23
N ILE A 61 6.47 7.32 -1.19
CA ILE A 61 5.99 7.03 0.16
C ILE A 61 5.21 8.24 0.67
N VAL A 62 3.98 8.00 1.14
CA VAL A 62 3.17 8.96 1.91
C VAL A 62 3.16 8.48 3.34
N ASP A 63 3.82 9.23 4.23
CA ASP A 63 3.93 8.90 5.65
C ASP A 63 3.11 9.86 6.54
N GLY A 64 3.17 9.58 7.84
CA GLY A 64 2.52 10.41 8.86
C GLY A 64 1.00 10.29 8.89
N VAL A 65 0.43 9.22 8.34
CA VAL A 65 -1.01 8.95 8.41
C VAL A 65 -1.41 8.61 9.85
N GLU A 66 -2.23 9.45 10.46
CA GLU A 66 -2.74 9.28 11.82
C GLU A 66 -3.82 8.19 11.91
N PRO A 67 -3.99 7.54 13.10
CA PRO A 67 -5.15 6.67 13.33
C PRO A 67 -6.45 7.45 13.15
N ASN A 68 -7.40 6.88 12.39
CA ASN A 68 -8.62 7.57 11.95
C ASN A 68 -8.27 8.84 11.12
N PRO A 69 -7.76 8.67 9.89
CA PRO A 69 -7.21 9.78 9.13
C PRO A 69 -8.24 10.87 8.87
N SER A 70 -7.80 12.12 9.05
CA SER A 70 -8.58 13.32 8.75
C SER A 70 -8.72 13.55 7.24
N ILE A 71 -9.71 14.36 6.87
CA ILE A 71 -9.89 14.79 5.47
C ILE A 71 -8.64 15.54 4.97
N GLU A 72 -8.00 16.32 5.83
CA GLU A 72 -6.77 17.06 5.49
C GLU A 72 -5.64 16.09 5.10
N THR A 73 -5.43 15.03 5.88
CA THR A 73 -4.45 13.98 5.57
C THR A 73 -4.75 13.28 4.25
N VAL A 74 -6.02 12.96 3.98
CA VAL A 74 -6.44 12.32 2.71
C VAL A 74 -6.16 13.25 1.52
N ILE A 75 -6.51 14.53 1.63
CA ILE A 75 -6.27 15.51 0.56
C ILE A 75 -4.78 15.71 0.32
N ARG A 76 -3.98 15.79 1.38
CA ARG A 76 -2.51 15.90 1.30
C ARG A 76 -1.93 14.69 0.56
N GLY A 77 -2.24 13.48 0.99
CA GLY A 77 -1.75 12.25 0.35
C GLY A 77 -2.16 12.15 -1.12
N GLY A 78 -3.40 12.54 -1.45
CA GLY A 78 -3.86 12.58 -2.85
C GLY A 78 -3.09 13.56 -3.73
N LYS A 79 -2.61 14.69 -3.19
CA LYS A 79 -1.76 15.66 -3.92
C LYS A 79 -0.35 15.14 -4.13
N GLU A 80 0.19 14.38 -3.18
CA GLU A 80 1.52 13.77 -3.27
C GLU A 80 1.58 12.63 -4.31
N MET A 81 0.43 12.10 -4.73
CA MET A 81 0.31 11.03 -5.73
C MET A 81 0.09 11.52 -7.18
N GLN A 82 -0.08 12.83 -7.41
CA GLN A 82 -0.27 13.42 -8.75
C GLN A 82 1.06 13.57 -9.50
#